data_AF-A0A1V0DHY7-F1
#
_entry.id   AF-A0A1V0DHY7-F1
#
_cell.length_a   1.000
_cell.length_b   1.000
_cell.length_c   1.000
_cell.angle_alpha   90.00
_cell.angle_beta   90.00
_cell.angle_gamma   90.00
#
_symmetry.space_group_name_H-M   'P 1'
#
loop_
_entity.id
_entity.type
_entity.pdbx_description
1 polymer ?
#
loop_
_entity_poly.entity_id
_entity_poly.type
_entity_poly.pdbx_seq_one_letter_code
_entity_poly.pdbx_strand_id
1 'polypeptide(L)'
;MGQQQLLLLVLSIVIVGTAIVVGINAYSENSVRANFDTLLQETLRVASDAQSWKQKPAIFGGSPDSTKSIPADFNGITFPKIGYSGNVTNGGTCFETLNGTFQLNGSTSGLIIKAVNESNTNAVEITVTGTREPDIEITDRIIGGVDETGTIVTSFPTICE
;
A
#
# COMPACT_ATOMS: atom_id res chain seq x y z
N MET A 1 50.56 -22.69 25.80
CA MET A 1 49.18 -23.13 26.06
C MET A 1 48.18 -21.97 26.11
N GLY A 2 48.42 -20.88 26.88
CA GLY A 2 47.47 -19.75 26.97
C GLY A 2 47.27 -18.93 25.68
N GLN A 3 48.27 -18.86 24.80
CA GLN A 3 48.19 -18.09 23.55
C GLN A 3 47.22 -18.69 22.51
N GLN A 4 47.12 -20.02 22.42
CA GLN A 4 46.19 -20.69 21.49
C GLN A 4 44.74 -20.65 21.99
N GLN A 5 44.54 -20.70 23.31
CA GLN A 5 43.19 -20.58 23.89
C GLN A 5 42.62 -19.18 23.72
N LEU A 6 43.46 -18.13 23.77
CA LEU A 6 43.01 -16.76 23.51
C LEU A 6 42.55 -16.55 22.06
N LEU A 7 43.18 -17.22 21.09
CA LEU A 7 42.80 -17.07 19.68
C LEU A 7 41.42 -17.66 19.37
N LEU A 8 41.04 -18.77 20.01
CA LEU A 8 39.72 -19.37 19.80
C LEU A 8 38.58 -18.53 20.38
N LEU A 9 38.85 -17.83 21.49
CA LEU A 9 37.88 -16.90 22.08
C LEU A 9 37.66 -15.67 21.19
N VAL A 10 38.72 -15.15 20.59
CA VAL A 10 38.61 -14.02 19.66
C VAL A 10 37.90 -14.43 18.37
N LEU A 11 38.12 -15.65 17.87
CA LEU A 11 37.42 -16.13 16.70
C LEU A 11 35.90 -16.22 16.93
N SER A 12 35.47 -16.74 18.09
CA SER A 12 34.05 -16.91 18.38
C SER A 12 33.32 -15.56 18.52
N ILE A 13 33.95 -14.56 19.15
CA ILE A 13 33.31 -13.24 19.31
C ILE A 13 33.15 -12.50 17.98
N VAL A 14 34.10 -12.67 17.05
CA VAL A 14 34.00 -12.10 15.70
C VAL A 14 32.84 -12.73 14.93
N ILE A 15 32.70 -14.06 14.99
CA ILE A 15 31.60 -14.76 14.30
C ILE A 15 30.24 -14.28 14.86
N VAL A 16 30.06 -14.25 16.17
CA VAL A 16 28.81 -13.78 16.80
C VAL A 16 28.54 -12.31 16.45
N GLY A 17 29.56 -11.46 16.46
CA GLY A 17 29.43 -10.05 16.09
C GLY A 17 28.91 -9.86 14.67
N THR A 18 29.44 -10.61 13.70
CA THR A 18 28.97 -10.54 12.31
C THR A 18 27.55 -11.09 12.14
N ALA A 19 27.20 -12.17 12.84
CA ALA A 19 25.87 -12.77 12.77
C ALA A 19 24.77 -11.82 13.29
N ILE A 20 25.05 -11.04 14.35
CA ILE A 20 24.09 -10.07 14.90
C ILE A 20 23.80 -8.96 13.88
N VAL A 21 24.82 -8.40 13.23
CA VAL A 21 24.64 -7.31 12.25
C VAL A 21 23.80 -7.78 11.06
N VAL A 22 24.09 -8.97 10.53
CA VAL A 22 23.30 -9.56 9.43
C VAL A 22 21.87 -9.85 9.87
N GLY A 23 21.70 -10.38 11.10
CA GLY A 23 20.37 -10.67 11.65
C GLY A 23 19.50 -9.42 11.81
N ILE A 24 20.08 -8.31 12.26
CA ILE A 24 19.36 -7.03 12.39
C ILE A 24 18.93 -6.49 11.04
N ASN A 25 19.83 -6.52 10.04
CA ASN A 25 19.50 -6.03 8.69
C ASN A 25 18.38 -6.85 8.05
N ALA A 26 18.44 -8.18 8.16
CA ALA A 26 17.40 -9.07 7.64
C ALA A 26 16.04 -8.84 8.35
N TYR A 27 16.06 -8.60 9.67
CA TYR A 27 14.85 -8.28 10.42
C TYR A 27 14.22 -6.95 9.97
N SER A 28 15.05 -5.92 9.79
CA SER A 28 14.60 -4.61 9.31
C SER A 28 13.94 -4.71 7.93
N GLU A 29 14.56 -5.44 7.00
CA GLU A 29 14.01 -5.63 5.65
C GLU A 29 12.69 -6.41 5.68
N ASN A 30 12.61 -7.46 6.51
CA ASN A 30 11.37 -8.24 6.68
C ASN A 30 10.23 -7.40 7.29
N SER A 31 10.54 -6.52 8.24
CA SER A 31 9.55 -5.61 8.83
C SER A 31 8.96 -4.66 7.79
N VAL A 32 9.82 -4.07 6.95
CA VAL A 32 9.40 -3.19 5.85
C VAL A 32 8.50 -3.94 4.86
N ARG A 33 8.86 -5.17 4.47
CA ARG A 33 8.06 -6.00 3.57
C ARG A 33 6.71 -6.38 4.18
N ALA A 34 6.66 -6.77 5.45
CA ALA A 34 5.42 -7.11 6.14
C ALA A 34 4.44 -5.92 6.22
N ASN A 35 4.95 -4.71 6.48
CA ASN A 35 4.15 -3.49 6.44
C ASN A 35 3.61 -3.20 5.04
N PHE A 36 4.43 -3.41 4.01
CA PHE A 36 4.01 -3.26 2.62
C PHE A 36 2.89 -4.25 2.25
N ASP A 37 3.05 -5.52 2.61
CA ASP A 37 2.05 -6.56 2.31
C ASP A 37 0.70 -6.25 2.98
N THR A 38 0.74 -5.73 4.21
CA THR A 38 -0.47 -5.27 4.92
C THR A 38 -1.14 -4.12 4.17
N LEU A 39 -0.36 -3.12 3.76
CA LEU A 39 -0.84 -1.95 3.01
C LEU A 39 -1.43 -2.37 1.67
N LEU A 40 -0.75 -3.24 0.92
CA LEU A 40 -1.24 -3.80 -0.35
C LEU A 40 -2.55 -4.57 -0.17
N GLN A 41 -2.66 -5.41 0.86
CA GLN A 41 -3.89 -6.16 1.15
C GLN A 41 -5.07 -5.22 1.44
N GLU A 42 -4.84 -4.15 2.21
CA GLU A 42 -5.86 -3.15 2.48
C GLU A 42 -6.25 -2.39 1.20
N THR A 43 -5.29 -1.99 0.37
CA THR A 43 -5.57 -1.32 -0.91
C THR A 43 -6.37 -2.21 -1.86
N LEU A 44 -6.03 -3.50 -1.97
CA LEU A 44 -6.77 -4.47 -2.79
C LEU A 44 -8.20 -4.70 -2.29
N ARG A 45 -8.39 -4.71 -0.97
CA ARG A 45 -9.72 -4.77 -0.37
C ARG A 45 -10.55 -3.54 -0.75
N VAL A 46 -9.97 -2.34 -0.61
CA VAL A 46 -10.64 -1.08 -1.01
C VAL A 46 -10.97 -1.09 -2.51
N ALA A 47 -10.08 -1.60 -3.36
CA ALA A 47 -10.33 -1.75 -4.80
C ALA A 47 -11.53 -2.67 -5.09
N SER A 48 -11.62 -3.79 -4.37
CA SER A 48 -12.73 -4.75 -4.49
C SER A 48 -14.06 -4.15 -4.01
N ASP A 49 -14.03 -3.39 -2.91
CA ASP A 49 -15.20 -2.68 -2.39
C ASP A 49 -15.65 -1.56 -3.35
N ALA A 50 -14.71 -0.87 -4.00
CA ALA A 50 -15.00 0.10 -5.05
C ALA A 50 -15.69 -0.53 -6.27
N GLN A 51 -15.22 -1.69 -6.73
CA GLN A 51 -15.89 -2.44 -7.81
C GLN A 51 -17.29 -2.90 -7.39
N SER A 52 -17.44 -3.38 -6.15
CA SER A 52 -18.73 -3.79 -5.59
C SER A 52 -19.72 -2.62 -5.51
N TRP A 53 -19.26 -1.44 -5.10
CA TRP A 53 -20.04 -0.21 -5.11
C TRP A 53 -20.52 0.17 -6.52
N LYS A 54 -19.68 -0.05 -7.53
CA LYS A 54 -20.03 0.23 -8.92
C LYS A 54 -21.12 -0.71 -9.45
N GLN A 55 -21.07 -1.98 -9.06
CA GLN A 55 -22.07 -2.97 -9.47
C GLN A 55 -23.42 -2.75 -8.76
N LYS A 56 -23.40 -2.19 -7.53
CA LYS A 56 -24.60 -1.94 -6.72
C LYS A 56 -25.56 -0.92 -7.38
N PRO A 57 -26.90 -1.13 -7.31
CA PRO A 57 -27.87 -0.14 -7.78
C PRO A 57 -27.89 1.14 -6.94
N ALA A 58 -28.25 2.28 -7.55
CA ALA A 58 -28.29 3.59 -6.91
C ALA A 58 -29.21 3.65 -5.66
N ILE A 59 -30.34 2.92 -5.69
CA ILE A 59 -31.29 2.85 -4.56
C ILE A 59 -30.66 2.24 -3.29
N PHE A 60 -29.55 1.51 -3.42
CA PHE A 60 -28.81 0.90 -2.30
C PHE A 60 -27.49 1.63 -1.99
N GLY A 61 -27.35 2.88 -2.45
CA GLY A 61 -26.15 3.70 -2.25
C GLY A 61 -25.01 3.41 -3.24
N GLY A 62 -25.30 2.66 -4.31
CA GLY A 62 -24.35 2.37 -5.39
C GLY A 62 -24.19 3.50 -6.41
N SER A 63 -23.42 3.24 -7.45
CA SER A 63 -23.18 4.20 -8.53
C SER A 63 -24.43 4.36 -9.44
N PRO A 64 -24.81 5.59 -9.84
CA PRO A 64 -25.96 5.82 -10.72
C PRO A 64 -25.80 5.10 -12.07
N ASP A 65 -26.90 4.52 -12.57
CA ASP A 65 -26.90 3.61 -13.72
C ASP A 65 -26.29 4.22 -14.99
N SER A 66 -26.41 5.55 -15.15
CA SER A 66 -25.84 6.32 -16.27
C SER A 66 -24.31 6.34 -16.32
N THR A 67 -23.63 5.85 -15.28
CA THR A 67 -22.16 5.86 -15.17
C THR A 67 -21.55 4.47 -15.38
N LYS A 68 -22.36 3.43 -15.67
CA LYS A 68 -21.88 2.06 -15.94
C LYS A 68 -21.34 1.92 -17.39
N SER A 69 -20.51 2.87 -17.82
CA SER A 69 -19.74 2.82 -19.07
C SER A 69 -18.51 1.91 -18.94
N ILE A 70 -17.86 1.62 -20.06
CA ILE A 70 -16.52 1.02 -20.12
C ILE A 70 -15.62 2.05 -20.83
N PRO A 71 -14.60 2.63 -20.18
CA PRO A 71 -14.19 2.42 -18.79
C PRO A 71 -15.25 2.82 -17.76
N ALA A 72 -15.21 2.18 -16.59
CA ALA A 72 -16.15 2.45 -15.52
C ALA A 72 -15.89 3.83 -14.93
N ASP A 73 -16.92 4.67 -14.87
CA ASP A 73 -16.83 6.00 -14.28
C ASP A 73 -16.89 5.89 -12.74
N PHE A 74 -15.79 6.21 -12.06
CA PHE A 74 -15.72 6.21 -10.60
C PHE A 74 -15.83 7.62 -10.01
N ASN A 75 -16.29 8.60 -10.79
CA ASN A 75 -16.42 9.97 -10.32
C ASN A 75 -17.35 10.06 -9.09
N GLY A 76 -16.88 10.78 -8.07
CA GLY A 76 -17.58 10.95 -6.80
C GLY A 76 -17.60 9.71 -5.89
N ILE A 77 -16.77 8.70 -6.14
CA ILE A 77 -16.50 7.65 -5.14
C ILE A 77 -15.86 8.26 -3.89
N THR A 78 -16.32 7.83 -2.72
CA THR A 78 -15.77 8.25 -1.43
C THR A 78 -15.77 7.07 -0.47
N PHE A 79 -14.85 7.05 0.49
CA PHE A 79 -14.74 6.02 1.53
C PHE A 79 -16.07 5.76 2.26
N PRO A 80 -16.86 6.77 2.65
CA PRO A 80 -18.16 6.53 3.26
C PRO A 80 -19.16 5.80 2.35
N LYS A 81 -19.09 6.00 1.02
CA LYS A 81 -19.97 5.33 0.06
C LYS A 81 -19.62 3.85 -0.15
N ILE A 82 -18.35 3.50 0.04
CA ILE A 82 -17.87 2.11 0.02
C ILE A 82 -17.91 1.46 1.42
N GLY A 83 -18.46 2.14 2.44
CA GLY A 83 -18.72 1.55 3.76
C GLY A 83 -17.62 1.76 4.80
N TYR A 84 -16.63 2.60 4.51
CA TYR A 84 -15.56 2.95 5.45
C TYR A 84 -15.98 4.17 6.28
N SER A 85 -16.14 3.96 7.58
CA SER A 85 -16.43 5.01 8.56
C SER A 85 -15.32 5.04 9.61
N GLY A 86 -14.54 6.11 9.65
CA GLY A 86 -13.38 6.26 10.54
C GLY A 86 -12.74 7.62 10.33
N ASN A 87 -11.41 7.71 10.39
CA ASN A 87 -10.65 8.91 10.07
C ASN A 87 -10.68 9.18 8.56
N VAL A 88 -11.81 9.70 8.10
CA VAL A 88 -12.04 10.06 6.70
C VAL A 88 -11.89 11.57 6.56
N THR A 89 -10.99 12.01 5.69
CA THR A 89 -10.67 13.43 5.46
C THR A 89 -10.93 13.81 4.00
N ASN A 90 -10.65 15.08 3.66
CA ASN A 90 -10.72 15.62 2.29
C ASN A 90 -12.07 15.35 1.58
N GLY A 91 -13.18 15.59 2.28
CA GLY A 91 -14.52 15.40 1.72
C GLY A 91 -14.91 13.94 1.43
N GLY A 92 -14.17 12.95 1.96
CA GLY A 92 -14.49 11.54 1.80
C GLY A 92 -13.51 10.75 0.93
N THR A 93 -12.52 11.40 0.32
CA THR A 93 -11.57 10.75 -0.61
C THR A 93 -10.31 10.26 0.07
N CYS A 94 -10.12 10.59 1.35
CA CYS A 94 -8.96 10.21 2.14
C CYS A 94 -9.38 9.40 3.36
N PHE A 95 -8.63 8.36 3.68
CA PHE A 95 -8.87 7.48 4.82
C PHE A 95 -7.55 7.12 5.49
N GLU A 96 -7.49 7.31 6.80
CA GLU A 96 -6.30 7.03 7.60
C GLU A 96 -6.53 5.81 8.48
N THR A 97 -5.54 4.93 8.50
CA THR A 97 -5.46 3.76 9.37
C THR A 97 -4.16 3.79 10.15
N LEU A 98 -4.00 2.86 11.10
CA LEU A 98 -2.72 2.66 11.78
C LEU A 98 -1.59 2.23 10.83
N ASN A 99 -1.93 1.64 9.68
CA ASN A 99 -0.97 1.10 8.72
C ASN A 99 -0.53 2.12 7.67
N GLY A 100 -1.31 3.19 7.49
CA GLY A 100 -1.05 4.23 6.49
C GLY A 100 -2.31 4.99 6.08
N THR A 101 -2.09 5.92 5.16
CA THR A 101 -3.11 6.78 4.57
C THR A 101 -3.45 6.28 3.17
N PHE A 102 -4.73 6.31 2.84
CA PHE A 102 -5.29 5.89 1.55
C PHE A 102 -6.01 7.07 0.91
N GLN A 103 -5.85 7.24 -0.39
CA GLN A 103 -6.53 8.25 -1.19
C GLN A 103 -7.22 7.61 -2.39
N LEU A 104 -8.47 8.00 -2.62
CA LEU A 104 -9.26 7.64 -3.77
C LEU A 104 -9.29 8.82 -4.75
N ASN A 105 -8.86 8.58 -5.98
CA ASN A 105 -9.02 9.53 -7.07
C ASN A 105 -9.85 8.89 -8.19
N GLY A 106 -11.17 9.09 -8.10
CA GLY A 106 -12.13 8.61 -9.08
C GLY A 106 -12.21 9.54 -10.29
N SER A 107 -12.12 8.96 -11.49
CA SER A 107 -12.25 9.65 -12.78
C SER A 107 -13.26 8.94 -13.68
N THR A 108 -13.60 9.56 -14.81
CA THR A 108 -14.47 8.96 -15.83
C THR A 108 -13.82 7.76 -16.54
N SER A 109 -12.49 7.63 -16.45
CA SER A 109 -11.72 6.57 -17.09
C SER A 109 -11.28 5.45 -16.13
N GLY A 110 -11.63 5.54 -14.85
CA GLY A 110 -11.19 4.60 -13.83
C GLY A 110 -10.98 5.25 -12.46
N LEU A 111 -10.56 4.46 -11.49
CA LEU A 111 -10.23 4.85 -10.13
C LEU A 111 -8.75 4.60 -9.89
N ILE A 112 -8.04 5.59 -9.35
CA ILE A 112 -6.69 5.45 -8.86
C ILE A 112 -6.75 5.44 -7.33
N ILE A 113 -6.20 4.41 -6.71
CA ILE A 113 -6.11 4.26 -5.26
C ILE A 113 -4.64 4.35 -4.89
N LYS A 114 -4.28 5.35 -4.11
CA LYS A 114 -2.92 5.53 -3.59
C LYS A 114 -2.89 5.23 -2.12
N ALA A 115 -1.91 4.48 -1.67
CA ALA A 115 -1.71 4.17 -0.27
C ALA A 115 -0.25 4.42 0.10
N VAL A 116 -0.02 5.11 1.23
CA VAL A 116 1.32 5.45 1.72
C VAL A 116 1.36 5.22 3.22
N ASN A 117 2.43 4.58 3.71
CA ASN A 117 2.65 4.42 5.15
C ASN A 117 3.06 5.75 5.81
N GLU A 118 2.76 5.94 7.09
CA GLU A 118 3.14 7.15 7.86
C GLU A 118 4.62 7.52 7.76
N SER A 119 5.51 6.53 7.63
CA SER A 119 6.95 6.76 7.52
C SER A 119 7.40 7.14 6.10
N ASN A 120 6.49 7.20 5.12
CA ASN A 120 6.80 7.39 3.70
C ASN A 120 7.93 6.47 3.23
N THR A 121 7.88 5.19 3.62
CA THR A 121 8.85 4.16 3.19
C THR A 121 8.23 3.20 2.20
N ASN A 122 6.94 2.92 2.38
CA ASN A 122 6.16 2.03 1.54
C ASN A 122 5.01 2.81 0.90
N ALA A 123 4.81 2.59 -0.39
CA ALA A 123 3.67 3.12 -1.12
C ALA A 123 3.17 2.13 -2.16
N VAL A 124 1.88 2.16 -2.44
CA VAL A 124 1.21 1.34 -3.45
C VAL A 124 0.25 2.22 -4.24
N GLU A 125 0.24 2.06 -5.55
CA GLU A 125 -0.76 2.65 -6.45
C GLU A 125 -1.47 1.54 -7.22
N ILE A 126 -2.80 1.50 -7.09
CA ILE A 126 -3.67 0.56 -7.81
C ILE A 126 -4.59 1.35 -8.72
N THR A 127 -4.65 0.95 -9.98
CA THR A 127 -5.59 1.48 -10.95
C THR A 127 -6.71 0.47 -11.19
N VAL A 128 -7.95 0.94 -11.09
CA VAL A 128 -9.18 0.18 -11.36
C VAL A 128 -9.88 0.79 -12.57
N THR A 129 -9.81 0.17 -13.73
CA THR A 129 -10.39 0.69 -14.99
C THR A 129 -11.83 0.22 -15.24
N GLY A 130 -12.30 -0.74 -14.45
CA GLY A 130 -13.54 -1.47 -14.70
C GLY A 130 -14.06 -2.26 -13.49
N THR A 131 -14.88 -3.27 -13.76
CA THR A 131 -15.64 -4.01 -12.73
C THR A 131 -15.35 -5.50 -12.72
N ARG A 132 -14.35 -5.93 -13.51
CA ARG A 132 -13.88 -7.32 -13.56
C ARG A 132 -12.50 -7.42 -12.96
N GLU A 133 -12.10 -8.66 -12.66
CA GLU A 133 -10.76 -9.00 -12.15
C GLU A 133 -9.59 -8.41 -12.97
N PRO A 134 -9.54 -8.51 -14.33
CA PRO A 134 -8.42 -7.94 -15.09
C PRO A 134 -8.38 -6.42 -15.06
N ASP A 135 -9.43 -5.76 -14.56
CA ASP A 135 -9.50 -4.30 -14.54
C ASP A 135 -8.84 -3.70 -13.29
N ILE A 136 -8.33 -4.52 -12.36
CA ILE A 136 -7.53 -4.09 -11.21
C ILE A 136 -6.06 -4.38 -11.49
N GLU A 137 -5.25 -3.34 -11.60
CA GLU A 137 -3.81 -3.46 -11.83
C GLU A 137 -3.03 -2.68 -10.77
N ILE A 138 -1.99 -3.31 -10.23
CA ILE A 138 -0.99 -2.61 -9.42
C ILE A 138 -0.11 -1.84 -10.40
N THR A 139 -0.18 -0.52 -10.35
CA THR A 139 0.50 0.38 -11.29
C THR A 139 1.88 0.79 -10.77
N ASP A 140 2.02 0.92 -9.45
CA ASP A 140 3.29 1.25 -8.83
C ASP A 140 3.40 0.60 -7.43
N ARG A 141 4.62 0.23 -7.06
CA ARG A 141 4.96 -0.24 -5.71
C ARG A 141 6.32 0.31 -5.30
N ILE A 142 6.35 0.86 -4.09
CA ILE A 142 7.56 1.31 -3.43
C ILE A 142 7.67 0.52 -2.12
N ILE A 143 8.80 -0.18 -1.94
CA ILE A 143 9.07 -1.00 -0.76
C ILE A 143 10.37 -0.49 -0.14
N GLY A 144 10.33 0.02 1.09
CA GLY A 144 11.53 0.52 1.76
C GLY A 144 12.24 1.65 1.02
N GLY A 145 11.49 2.45 0.25
CA GLY A 145 12.01 3.54 -0.55
C GLY A 145 12.71 3.14 -1.84
N VAL A 146 12.52 1.90 -2.33
CA VAL A 146 12.93 1.50 -3.68
C VAL A 146 11.71 1.17 -4.55
N ASP A 147 11.75 1.58 -5.82
CA ASP A 147 10.73 1.29 -6.82
C ASP A 147 10.92 -0.09 -7.48
N GLU A 148 10.03 -0.43 -8.43
CA GLU A 148 10.07 -1.68 -9.19
C GLU A 148 11.35 -1.90 -10.00
N THR A 149 12.08 -0.83 -10.31
CA THR A 149 13.33 -0.86 -11.05
C THR A 149 14.57 -0.93 -10.16
N GLY A 150 14.38 -0.90 -8.82
CA GLY A 150 15.44 -0.88 -7.83
C GLY A 150 16.05 0.51 -7.64
N THR A 151 15.40 1.56 -8.12
CA THR A 151 15.84 2.95 -7.94
C THR A 151 15.35 3.47 -6.60
N ILE A 152 16.20 4.21 -5.88
CA ILE A 152 15.81 4.85 -4.62
C ILE A 152 14.86 6.01 -4.93
N VAL A 153 13.67 5.97 -4.35
CA VAL A 153 12.66 7.01 -4.50
C VAL A 153 12.87 8.09 -3.44
N THR A 154 13.13 9.31 -3.89
CA THR A 154 13.35 10.47 -3.00
C THR A 154 12.10 11.35 -2.84
N SER A 155 11.05 11.07 -3.60
CA SER A 155 9.78 11.79 -3.56
C SER A 155 8.64 10.79 -3.51
N PHE A 156 7.96 10.72 -2.36
CA PHE A 156 6.77 9.91 -2.19
C PHE A 156 5.55 10.68 -2.68
N PRO A 157 4.50 10.00 -3.19
CA PRO A 157 3.28 10.66 -3.59
C PRO A 157 2.67 11.34 -2.37
N THR A 158 2.59 12.67 -2.39
CA THR A 158 1.86 13.42 -1.35
C THR A 158 0.37 13.15 -1.56
N ILE A 159 -0.25 12.49 -0.59
CA ILE A 159 -1.66 12.16 -0.61
C ILE A 159 -2.37 12.93 0.50
N CYS A 160 -3.63 13.30 0.26
CA CYS A 160 -4.52 13.89 1.27
C CYS A 160 -4.14 15.28 1.81
N GLU A 161 -3.47 16.11 1.01
CA GLU A 161 -3.33 17.57 1.25
C GLU A 161 -4.62 18.36 1.02
#